data_AF-A0A916HZB7-F1
#
_entry.id   AF-A0A916HZB7-F1
#
_cell.length_a   1.000
_cell.length_b   1.000
_cell.length_c   1.000
_cell.angle_alpha   90.00
_cell.angle_beta   90.00
_cell.angle_gamma   90.00
#
_symmetry.space_group_name_H-M   'P 1'
#
loop_
_entity.id
_entity.type
_entity.pdbx_description
1 polymer ?
#
loop_
_entity_poly.entity_id
_entity_poly.type
_entity_poly.pdbx_seq_one_letter_code
_entity_poly.pdbx_strand_id
1 'polypeptide(L)'
;MPAPAPARTLLFCTSYSYDAHAWRARQRRWLDYHLALPLKRDAVFLIDDASPFVPDDPDVRVLDALPPQLPAGPAAFVYRFGEHEGRIGVAGHRGWWRSFLFSLEIARTYGFGRIVHVESDAFLLSRRIVDRINAIGDGWTAFWCPLYGFAESGLQVIAADRFDDMAAIAARGLDELTKKFAEHTLPFTRVERAYAGNRYGENRGRAPGYADYACQVDSPEFAIRYRG
;
A
#
# COMPACT_ATOMS: atom_id res chain seq x y z
N MET A 1 -2.09 10.24 34.07
CA MET A 1 -1.86 10.81 32.72
C MET A 1 -2.85 10.16 31.77
N PRO A 2 -3.57 10.91 30.92
CA PRO A 2 -4.39 10.31 29.87
C PRO A 2 -3.51 9.46 28.95
N ALA A 3 -4.02 8.33 28.47
CA ALA A 3 -3.33 7.54 27.46
C ALA A 3 -3.07 8.41 26.22
N PRO A 4 -1.91 8.28 25.55
CA PRO A 4 -1.65 9.02 24.32
C PRO A 4 -2.75 8.71 23.30
N ALA A 5 -3.19 9.75 22.57
CA ALA A 5 -4.18 9.59 21.51
C ALA A 5 -3.67 8.55 20.48
N PRO A 6 -4.56 7.72 19.92
CA PRO A 6 -4.15 6.73 18.93
C PRO A 6 -3.51 7.43 17.72
N ALA A 7 -2.39 6.87 17.24
CA ALA A 7 -1.65 7.42 16.11
C ALA A 7 -2.52 7.46 14.84
N ARG A 8 -2.59 8.63 14.20
CA ARG A 8 -3.27 8.80 12.91
C ARG A 8 -2.61 7.94 11.84
N THR A 9 -3.41 7.32 10.99
CA THR A 9 -2.98 6.30 10.04
C THR A 9 -3.23 6.72 8.59
N LEU A 10 -2.16 6.73 7.80
CA LEU A 10 -2.22 6.79 6.34
C LEU A 10 -2.39 5.37 5.80
N LEU A 11 -3.46 5.12 5.04
CA LEU A 11 -3.57 3.93 4.19
C LEU A 11 -3.20 4.31 2.76
N PHE A 12 -2.37 3.53 2.09
CA PHE A 12 -2.07 3.78 0.69
C PHE A 12 -1.77 2.52 -0.13
N CYS A 13 -1.90 2.68 -1.45
CA CYS A 13 -1.35 1.77 -2.46
C CYS A 13 -0.50 2.54 -3.47
N THR A 14 0.39 1.85 -4.19
CA THR A 14 0.99 2.44 -5.40
C THR A 14 0.01 2.29 -6.57
N SER A 15 0.10 3.17 -7.57
CA SER A 15 -0.86 3.20 -8.67
C SER A 15 -0.19 3.48 -10.01
N TYR A 16 -0.70 2.79 -11.03
CA TYR A 16 -0.55 3.16 -12.43
C TYR A 16 -1.76 2.61 -13.22
N SER A 17 -2.37 3.42 -14.08
CA SER A 17 -3.55 3.10 -14.88
C SER A 17 -3.39 3.71 -16.27
N TYR A 18 -3.35 2.86 -17.30
CA TYR A 18 -3.21 3.33 -18.67
C TYR A 18 -4.53 3.91 -19.24
N ASP A 19 -5.67 3.40 -18.75
CA ASP A 19 -7.00 3.79 -19.19
C ASP A 19 -8.06 3.58 -18.10
N ALA A 20 -9.31 3.93 -18.41
CA ALA A 20 -10.46 3.78 -17.52
C ALA A 20 -10.80 2.32 -17.18
N HIS A 21 -10.48 1.36 -18.05
CA HIS A 21 -10.70 -0.05 -17.78
C HIS A 21 -9.70 -0.57 -16.74
N ALA A 22 -8.42 -0.24 -16.89
CA ALA A 22 -7.36 -0.55 -15.92
C ALA A 22 -7.66 0.06 -14.54
N TRP A 23 -8.06 1.34 -14.50
CA TRP A 23 -8.49 2.01 -13.26
C TRP A 23 -9.63 1.26 -12.57
N ARG A 24 -10.67 0.88 -13.32
CA ARG A 24 -11.82 0.16 -12.76
C ARG A 24 -11.45 -1.24 -12.27
N ALA A 25 -10.62 -1.96 -13.02
CA ALA A 25 -10.24 -3.34 -12.69
C ALA A 25 -9.35 -3.44 -11.45
N ARG A 26 -8.55 -2.40 -11.16
CA ARG A 26 -7.55 -2.42 -10.08
C ARG A 26 -7.79 -1.35 -9.02
N GLN A 27 -7.53 -0.07 -9.30
CA GLN A 27 -7.55 1.00 -8.31
C GLN A 27 -8.93 1.25 -7.69
N ARG A 28 -9.97 1.40 -8.53
CA ARG A 28 -11.35 1.60 -8.04
C ARG A 28 -11.82 0.40 -7.24
N ARG A 29 -11.56 -0.81 -7.74
CA ARG A 29 -11.87 -2.06 -7.05
C ARG A 29 -11.18 -2.16 -5.70
N TRP A 30 -9.91 -1.78 -5.62
CA TRP A 30 -9.15 -1.74 -4.38
C TRP A 30 -9.75 -0.73 -3.39
N LEU A 31 -10.16 0.45 -3.87
CA LEU A 31 -10.84 1.47 -3.07
C LEU A 31 -12.16 0.95 -2.51
N ASP A 32 -13.06 0.47 -3.37
CA ASP A 32 -14.37 -0.04 -2.96
C ASP A 32 -14.24 -1.12 -1.89
N TYR A 33 -13.23 -2.01 -2.05
CA TYR A 33 -12.96 -3.06 -1.10
C TYR A 33 -12.43 -2.53 0.24
N HIS A 34 -11.32 -1.79 0.23
CA HIS A 34 -10.64 -1.37 1.46
C HIS A 34 -11.41 -0.29 2.21
N LEU A 35 -12.19 0.54 1.51
CA LEU A 35 -13.04 1.52 2.16
C LEU A 35 -14.17 0.87 2.99
N ALA A 36 -14.62 -0.32 2.61
CA ALA A 36 -15.63 -1.07 3.37
C ALA A 36 -15.06 -1.81 4.61
N LEU A 37 -13.74 -1.95 4.72
CA LEU A 37 -13.13 -2.71 5.82
C LEU A 37 -13.07 -1.91 7.13
N PRO A 38 -13.14 -2.59 8.30
CA PRO A 38 -12.91 -1.97 9.61
C PRO A 38 -11.41 -1.71 9.88
N LEU A 39 -10.66 -1.33 8.84
CA LEU A 39 -9.26 -0.94 8.91
C LEU A 39 -9.17 0.53 9.32
N LYS A 40 -8.54 0.81 10.48
CA LYS A 40 -8.36 2.15 11.02
C LYS A 40 -7.47 2.97 10.10
N ARG A 41 -8.02 4.09 9.61
CA ARG A 41 -7.35 5.01 8.69
C ARG A 41 -7.96 6.41 8.83
N ASP A 42 -7.11 7.41 8.68
CA ASP A 42 -7.46 8.83 8.74
C ASP A 42 -7.42 9.47 7.35
N ALA A 43 -6.65 8.90 6.43
CA ALA A 43 -6.65 9.25 5.01
C ALA A 43 -6.29 8.04 4.15
N VAL A 44 -6.75 8.06 2.90
CA VAL A 44 -6.43 7.06 1.88
C VAL A 44 -5.78 7.73 0.69
N PHE A 45 -4.64 7.19 0.25
CA PHE A 45 -3.91 7.67 -0.92
C PHE A 45 -3.67 6.57 -1.94
N LEU A 46 -3.86 6.89 -3.22
CA LEU A 46 -3.26 6.18 -4.33
C LEU A 46 -2.10 7.03 -4.80
N ILE A 47 -0.87 6.53 -4.64
CA ILE A 47 0.32 7.26 -5.06
C ILE A 47 0.68 6.79 -6.46
N ASP A 48 0.43 7.68 -7.41
CA ASP A 48 0.31 7.37 -8.83
C ASP A 48 1.56 7.77 -9.62
N ASP A 49 2.14 6.77 -10.27
CA ASP A 49 3.38 6.86 -11.04
C ASP A 49 3.16 7.50 -12.43
N ALA A 50 2.50 8.65 -12.45
CA ALA A 50 2.16 9.42 -13.65
C ALA A 50 1.33 8.64 -14.68
N SER A 51 0.21 8.07 -14.24
CA SER A 51 -0.79 7.46 -15.11
C SER A 51 -1.19 8.41 -16.24
N PRO A 52 -1.28 7.96 -17.50
CA PRO A 52 -1.84 8.77 -18.58
C PRO A 52 -3.35 8.98 -18.40
N PHE A 53 -4.03 8.05 -17.72
CA PHE A 53 -5.43 8.20 -17.36
C PHE A 53 -5.59 8.95 -16.03
N VAL A 54 -6.49 9.94 -16.02
CA VAL A 54 -6.90 10.66 -14.81
C VAL A 54 -8.36 10.31 -14.55
N PRO A 55 -8.69 9.73 -13.38
CA PRO A 55 -10.07 9.34 -13.08
C PRO A 55 -10.96 10.57 -12.88
N ASP A 56 -12.10 10.58 -13.56
CA ASP A 56 -13.24 11.45 -13.26
C ASP A 56 -14.18 10.67 -12.32
N ASP A 57 -13.81 10.64 -11.04
CA ASP A 57 -14.47 9.84 -10.01
C ASP A 57 -14.81 10.74 -8.81
N PRO A 58 -16.09 10.83 -8.42
CA PRO A 58 -16.54 11.76 -7.38
C PRO A 58 -16.02 11.40 -5.98
N ASP A 59 -15.59 10.16 -5.75
CA ASP A 59 -15.09 9.70 -4.46
C ASP A 59 -13.61 10.03 -4.26
N VAL A 60 -12.91 10.44 -5.32
CA VAL A 60 -11.47 10.71 -5.29
C VAL A 60 -11.16 12.16 -5.64
N ARG A 61 -10.09 12.68 -5.03
CA ARG A 61 -9.50 13.95 -5.43
C ARG A 61 -8.10 13.74 -5.96
N VAL A 62 -7.86 14.13 -7.22
CA VAL A 62 -6.53 14.13 -7.81
C VAL A 62 -5.74 15.35 -7.32
N LEU A 63 -4.48 15.12 -6.94
CA LEU A 63 -3.53 16.10 -6.44
C LEU A 63 -2.24 16.00 -7.26
N ASP A 64 -1.72 17.15 -7.68
CA ASP A 64 -0.41 17.33 -8.33
C ASP A 64 0.65 17.89 -7.36
N ALA A 65 0.20 18.40 -6.21
CA ALA A 65 1.02 18.82 -5.08
C ALA A 65 0.29 18.51 -3.76
N LEU A 66 1.05 18.38 -2.67
CA LEU A 66 0.47 18.23 -1.33
C LEU A 66 -0.05 19.59 -0.83
N PRO A 67 -1.37 19.82 -0.71
CA PRO A 67 -1.87 21.05 -0.13
C PRO A 67 -1.49 21.13 1.36
N PRO A 68 -1.44 22.33 1.97
CA PRO A 68 -1.13 22.48 3.40
C PRO A 68 -2.07 21.70 4.32
N GLN A 69 -3.30 21.46 3.86
CA GLN A 69 -4.32 20.69 4.56
C GLN A 69 -5.08 19.84 3.54
N LEU A 70 -5.48 18.64 3.94
CA LEU A 70 -6.29 17.77 3.09
C LEU A 70 -7.71 18.35 2.95
N PRO A 71 -8.23 18.49 1.71
CA PRO A 71 -9.62 18.86 1.48
C PRO A 71 -10.58 17.88 2.17
N ALA A 72 -11.63 18.42 2.80
CA ALA A 72 -12.74 17.60 3.28
C ALA A 72 -13.62 17.15 2.11
N GLY A 73 -14.27 15.98 2.24
CA GLY A 73 -15.22 15.48 1.25
C GLY A 73 -14.83 14.17 0.57
N PRO A 74 -13.69 14.08 -0.14
CA PRO A 74 -13.36 12.87 -0.89
C PRO A 74 -13.04 11.70 0.05
N ALA A 75 -13.36 10.49 -0.39
CA ALA A 75 -13.04 9.26 0.34
C ALA A 75 -11.55 8.90 0.23
N ALA A 76 -10.91 9.30 -0.87
CA ALA A 76 -9.48 9.07 -1.12
C ALA A 76 -8.84 10.16 -1.97
N PHE A 77 -7.51 10.21 -1.96
CA PHE A 77 -6.71 11.11 -2.77
C PHE A 77 -5.89 10.31 -3.78
N VAL A 78 -5.73 10.83 -4.99
CA VAL A 78 -4.78 10.32 -5.98
C VAL A 78 -3.67 11.34 -6.09
N TYR A 79 -2.50 11.06 -5.53
CA TYR A 79 -1.32 11.92 -5.74
C TYR A 79 -0.63 11.47 -7.03
N ARG A 80 -0.58 12.33 -8.05
CA ARG A 80 -0.05 11.99 -9.36
C ARG A 80 1.25 12.73 -9.64
N PHE A 81 2.32 11.98 -9.85
CA PHE A 81 3.58 12.54 -10.32
C PHE A 81 3.45 13.09 -11.75
N GLY A 82 4.28 14.09 -12.09
CA GLY A 82 4.30 14.68 -13.42
C GLY A 82 4.95 13.79 -14.49
N GLU A 83 5.90 12.93 -14.10
CA GLU A 83 6.70 12.10 -15.00
C GLU A 83 6.63 10.63 -14.61
N HIS A 84 6.61 9.73 -15.59
CA HIS A 84 6.54 8.28 -15.37
C HIS A 84 7.94 7.68 -15.18
N GLU A 85 8.18 7.03 -14.03
CA GLU A 85 9.44 6.34 -13.76
C GLU A 85 9.40 4.86 -14.18
N GLY A 86 8.25 4.22 -14.02
CA GLY A 86 7.99 2.88 -14.53
C GLY A 86 8.90 1.80 -13.97
N ARG A 87 9.10 0.76 -14.77
CA ARG A 87 9.88 -0.43 -14.41
C ARG A 87 11.06 -0.61 -15.37
N ILE A 88 12.26 -0.75 -14.80
CA ILE A 88 13.50 -1.11 -15.48
C ILE A 88 13.83 -2.58 -15.16
N GLY A 89 13.62 -3.47 -16.12
CA GLY A 89 13.95 -4.89 -15.99
C GLY A 89 13.12 -5.64 -14.92
N VAL A 90 13.61 -6.80 -14.47
CA VAL A 90 12.86 -7.67 -13.56
C VAL A 90 12.85 -7.12 -12.13
N ALA A 91 13.99 -6.66 -11.61
CA ALA A 91 14.12 -6.17 -10.24
C ALA A 91 13.81 -4.67 -10.08
N GLY A 92 13.99 -3.87 -11.13
CA GLY A 92 13.94 -2.41 -11.01
C GLY A 92 12.54 -1.85 -11.15
N HIS A 93 11.81 -1.65 -10.05
CA HIS A 93 10.52 -0.96 -10.07
C HIS A 93 10.69 0.47 -9.56
N ARG A 94 11.18 1.38 -10.41
CA ARG A 94 11.42 2.78 -10.02
C ARG A 94 10.15 3.48 -9.58
N GLY A 95 9.07 3.31 -10.34
CA GLY A 95 7.76 3.87 -10.03
C GLY A 95 7.20 3.37 -8.70
N TRP A 96 7.37 2.08 -8.41
CA TRP A 96 7.00 1.52 -7.12
C TRP A 96 7.83 2.12 -5.99
N TRP A 97 9.16 2.17 -6.12
CA TRP A 97 10.04 2.74 -5.11
C TRP A 97 9.73 4.21 -4.85
N ARG A 98 9.56 5.02 -5.90
CA ARG A 98 9.20 6.44 -5.77
C ARG A 98 7.87 6.60 -5.03
N SER A 99 6.85 5.86 -5.46
CA SER A 99 5.50 5.96 -4.87
C SER A 99 5.49 5.48 -3.42
N PHE A 100 6.13 4.34 -3.14
CA PHE A 100 6.28 3.79 -1.80
C PHE A 100 6.99 4.78 -0.88
N LEU A 101 8.14 5.30 -1.29
CA LEU A 101 8.94 6.21 -0.46
C LEU A 101 8.25 7.58 -0.27
N PHE A 102 7.48 8.05 -1.25
CA PHE A 102 6.72 9.29 -1.15
C PHE A 102 5.61 9.25 -0.09
N SER A 103 5.14 8.05 0.30
CA SER A 103 4.20 7.92 1.43
C SER A 103 4.77 8.49 2.74
N LEU A 104 6.10 8.52 2.91
CA LEU A 104 6.75 9.16 4.05
C LEU A 104 6.59 10.68 4.03
N GLU A 105 6.66 11.30 2.86
CA GLU A 105 6.47 12.74 2.70
C GLU A 105 5.02 13.13 3.06
N ILE A 106 4.05 12.34 2.60
CA ILE A 106 2.64 12.49 2.98
C ILE A 106 2.47 12.32 4.50
N ALA A 107 3.09 11.28 5.08
CA ALA A 107 3.04 11.01 6.51
C ALA A 107 3.55 12.17 7.35
N ARG A 108 4.71 12.73 6.99
CA ARG A 108 5.32 13.87 7.68
C ARG A 108 4.51 15.15 7.48
N THR A 109 4.03 15.41 6.26
CA THR A 109 3.26 16.63 5.92
C THR A 109 1.98 16.72 6.72
N TYR A 110 1.27 15.60 6.90
CA TYR A 110 -0.04 15.59 7.55
C TYR A 110 -0.03 15.04 8.98
N GLY A 111 1.15 14.74 9.54
CA GLY A 111 1.31 14.25 10.90
C GLY A 111 0.70 12.85 11.14
N PHE A 112 0.80 11.94 10.16
CA PHE A 112 0.43 10.54 10.35
C PHE A 112 1.52 9.83 11.14
N GLY A 113 1.14 9.13 12.21
CA GLY A 113 2.07 8.35 13.05
C GLY A 113 2.22 6.89 12.60
N ARG A 114 1.47 6.48 11.57
CA ARG A 114 1.50 5.15 11.00
C ARG A 114 1.18 5.19 9.51
N ILE A 115 1.93 4.41 8.73
CA ILE A 115 1.70 4.17 7.31
C ILE A 115 1.31 2.69 7.15
N VAL A 116 0.21 2.43 6.46
CA VAL A 116 -0.22 1.10 6.06
C VAL A 116 -0.18 1.05 4.54
N HIS A 117 0.73 0.25 4.00
CA HIS A 117 0.81 -0.04 2.58
C HIS A 117 0.06 -1.35 2.31
N VAL A 118 -0.94 -1.29 1.44
CA VAL A 118 -1.54 -2.47 0.82
C VAL A 118 -1.49 -2.22 -0.67
N GLU A 119 -0.71 -3.01 -1.41
CA GLU A 119 -0.53 -2.81 -2.84
C GLU A 119 -1.87 -2.84 -3.59
N SER A 120 -1.93 -2.17 -4.74
CA SER A 120 -3.15 -2.04 -5.55
C SER A 120 -3.70 -3.38 -6.06
N ASP A 121 -2.88 -4.44 -6.03
CA ASP A 121 -3.24 -5.82 -6.33
C ASP A 121 -3.32 -6.72 -5.07
N ALA A 122 -3.33 -6.13 -3.87
CA ALA A 122 -3.38 -6.84 -2.59
C ALA A 122 -4.68 -6.56 -1.83
N PHE A 123 -5.17 -7.57 -1.10
CA PHE A 123 -6.47 -7.54 -0.42
C PHE A 123 -6.42 -8.24 0.94
N LEU A 124 -7.01 -7.60 1.96
CA LEU A 124 -7.15 -8.13 3.31
C LEU A 124 -8.45 -8.93 3.43
N LEU A 125 -8.38 -10.23 3.69
CA LEU A 125 -9.50 -11.16 3.53
C LEU A 125 -10.15 -11.59 4.85
N SER A 126 -9.58 -11.27 6.01
CA SER A 126 -10.11 -11.68 7.31
C SER A 126 -10.10 -10.56 8.35
N ARG A 127 -11.03 -10.63 9.31
CA ARG A 127 -11.04 -9.79 10.52
C ARG A 127 -9.73 -9.88 11.29
N ARG A 128 -9.17 -11.08 11.38
CA ARG A 128 -7.93 -11.37 12.10
C ARG A 128 -6.76 -10.52 11.62
N ILE A 129 -6.55 -10.40 10.30
CA ILE A 129 -5.45 -9.57 9.79
C ILE A 129 -5.72 -8.07 9.92
N VAL A 130 -6.98 -7.65 9.76
CA VAL A 130 -7.36 -6.25 9.95
C VAL A 130 -7.13 -5.83 11.40
N ASP A 131 -7.51 -6.66 12.37
CA ASP A 131 -7.24 -6.42 13.79
C ASP A 131 -5.76 -6.39 14.09
N ARG A 132 -4.97 -7.27 13.47
CA ARG A 132 -3.52 -7.25 13.64
C ARG A 132 -2.91 -5.96 13.13
N ILE A 133 -3.26 -5.55 11.90
CA ILE A 133 -2.77 -4.31 11.30
C ILE A 133 -3.16 -3.12 12.18
N ASN A 134 -4.41 -3.07 12.63
CA ASN A 134 -4.91 -2.03 13.53
C ASN A 134 -4.15 -1.95 14.86
N ALA A 135 -3.63 -3.08 15.36
CA ALA A 135 -2.90 -3.19 16.62
C ALA A 135 -1.39 -2.95 16.50
N ILE A 136 -0.82 -2.86 15.29
CA ILE A 136 0.60 -2.53 15.12
C ILE A 136 0.79 -1.03 15.39
N GLY A 137 1.57 -0.71 16.44
CA GLY A 137 1.88 0.66 16.86
C GLY A 137 3.36 1.01 16.86
N ASP A 138 4.23 0.06 16.53
CA ASP A 138 5.68 0.20 16.52
C ASP A 138 6.29 -0.63 15.37
N GLY A 139 7.50 -0.24 14.98
CA GLY A 139 8.33 -0.98 14.05
C GLY A 139 7.86 -0.92 12.59
N TRP A 140 8.55 -1.69 11.78
CA TRP A 140 8.30 -1.92 10.36
C TRP A 140 7.96 -3.39 10.21
N THR A 141 6.68 -3.66 10.01
CA THR A 141 6.12 -5.00 9.96
C THR A 141 5.72 -5.34 8.53
N ALA A 142 6.12 -6.51 8.06
CA ALA A 142 5.61 -7.14 6.84
C ALA A 142 4.99 -8.50 7.18
N PHE A 143 4.27 -9.08 6.23
CA PHE A 143 3.63 -10.39 6.37
C PHE A 143 4.35 -11.44 5.52
N TRP A 144 4.38 -12.70 5.95
CA TRP A 144 5.19 -13.72 5.31
C TRP A 144 4.58 -14.28 4.03
N CYS A 145 5.31 -14.21 2.90
CA CYS A 145 4.94 -14.87 1.66
C CYS A 145 5.57 -16.28 1.59
N PRO A 146 4.80 -17.37 1.76
CA PRO A 146 5.35 -18.72 1.79
C PRO A 146 5.75 -19.23 0.40
N LEU A 147 5.17 -18.71 -0.70
CA LEU A 147 5.53 -19.13 -2.05
C LEU A 147 7.01 -18.87 -2.36
N TYR A 148 7.52 -17.72 -1.93
CA TYR A 148 8.88 -17.28 -2.23
C TYR A 148 9.82 -17.26 -1.03
N GLY A 149 9.31 -17.51 0.18
CA GLY A 149 10.13 -17.55 1.39
C GLY A 149 10.68 -16.17 1.79
N PHE A 150 9.89 -15.10 1.62
CA PHE A 150 10.28 -13.74 1.99
C PHE A 150 9.18 -12.97 2.73
N ALA A 151 9.54 -11.80 3.24
CA ALA A 151 8.59 -10.80 3.71
C ALA A 151 7.90 -10.10 2.52
N GLU A 152 6.56 -10.11 2.50
CA GLU A 152 5.75 -9.56 1.42
C GLU A 152 5.85 -8.03 1.40
N SER A 153 6.39 -7.49 0.30
CA SER A 153 6.50 -6.05 0.07
C SER A 153 5.15 -5.41 -0.30
N GLY A 154 4.16 -6.19 -0.75
CA GLY A 154 2.82 -5.68 -1.06
C GLY A 154 1.91 -5.44 0.15
N LEU A 155 2.36 -5.77 1.37
CA LEU A 155 1.58 -5.56 2.61
C LEU A 155 2.49 -5.22 3.79
N GLN A 156 2.48 -3.96 4.21
CA GLN A 156 3.40 -3.46 5.23
C GLN A 156 2.73 -2.46 6.17
N VAL A 157 3.22 -2.40 7.41
CA VAL A 157 2.85 -1.39 8.40
C VAL A 157 4.12 -0.78 8.96
N ILE A 158 4.22 0.55 8.87
CA ILE A 158 5.40 1.34 9.27
C ILE A 158 4.95 2.35 10.31
N ALA A 159 5.42 2.20 11.54
CA ALA A 159 5.16 3.16 12.61
C ALA A 159 6.20 4.29 12.59
N ALA A 160 5.86 5.41 13.24
CA ALA A 160 6.67 6.63 13.26
C ALA A 160 8.11 6.40 13.74
N ASP A 161 8.36 5.43 14.63
CA ASP A 161 9.69 5.10 15.13
C ASP A 161 10.62 4.53 14.04
N ARG A 162 10.09 4.19 12.86
CA ARG A 162 10.82 3.68 11.69
C ARG A 162 10.86 4.64 10.50
N PHE A 163 10.33 5.84 10.63
CA PHE A 163 10.32 6.82 9.53
C PHE A 163 11.72 7.23 9.11
N ASP A 164 12.68 7.28 10.04
CA ASP A 164 14.07 7.59 9.70
C ASP A 164 14.76 6.44 8.96
N ASP A 165 14.40 5.19 9.24
CA ASP A 165 14.88 4.03 8.46
C ASP A 165 14.36 4.12 7.02
N MET A 166 13.10 4.49 6.83
CA MET A 166 12.52 4.72 5.50
C MET A 166 13.18 5.90 4.77
N ALA A 167 13.48 7.00 5.48
CA ALA A 167 14.24 8.12 4.93
C ALA A 167 15.66 7.73 4.52
N ALA A 168 16.34 6.90 5.33
CA ALA A 168 17.67 6.37 5.01
C ALA A 168 17.65 5.46 3.77
N ILE A 169 16.58 4.68 3.57
CA ILE A 169 16.38 3.93 2.32
C ILE A 169 16.20 4.88 1.14
N ALA A 170 15.35 5.91 1.27
CA ALA A 170 15.13 6.89 0.21
C ALA A 170 16.41 7.62 -0.20
N ALA A 171 17.28 7.96 0.77
CA ALA A 171 18.54 8.64 0.54
C ALA A 171 19.55 7.84 -0.32
N ARG A 172 19.34 6.53 -0.51
CA ARG A 172 20.17 5.71 -1.41
C ARG A 172 19.91 6.01 -2.89
N GLY A 173 18.78 6.61 -3.22
CA GLY A 173 18.38 6.93 -4.60
C GLY A 173 17.77 5.74 -5.34
N LEU A 174 16.86 6.04 -6.27
CA LEU A 174 16.10 5.03 -7.04
C LEU A 174 17.01 4.10 -7.87
N ASP A 175 18.12 4.62 -8.40
CA ASP A 175 19.09 3.84 -9.18
C ASP A 175 19.70 2.70 -8.35
N GLU A 176 20.07 2.96 -7.10
CA GLU A 176 20.62 1.91 -6.23
C GLU A 176 19.54 0.92 -5.77
N LEU A 177 18.33 1.41 -5.49
CA LEU A 177 17.23 0.59 -5.00
C LEU A 177 16.69 -0.38 -6.04
N THR A 178 16.84 -0.05 -7.32
CA THR A 178 16.38 -0.91 -8.44
C THR A 178 17.30 -2.08 -8.74
N LYS A 179 18.49 -2.14 -8.14
CA LYS A 179 19.46 -3.23 -8.33
C LYS A 179 19.10 -4.50 -7.57
N LYS A 180 18.18 -4.42 -6.60
CA LYS A 180 17.76 -5.53 -5.74
C LYS A 180 16.25 -5.54 -5.56
N PHE A 181 15.69 -6.71 -5.28
CA PHE A 181 14.30 -6.82 -4.87
C PHE A 181 14.04 -6.07 -3.55
N ALA A 182 12.85 -5.46 -3.43
CA ALA A 182 12.45 -4.72 -2.23
C ALA A 182 12.47 -5.63 -0.99
N GLU A 183 12.05 -6.88 -1.15
CA GLU A 183 12.01 -7.92 -0.12
C GLU A 183 13.37 -8.25 0.49
N HIS A 184 14.47 -7.94 -0.21
CA HIS A 184 15.85 -8.10 0.27
C HIS A 184 16.51 -6.77 0.68
N THR A 185 15.77 -5.66 0.60
CA THR A 185 16.29 -4.31 0.76
C THR A 185 15.67 -3.59 1.95
N LEU A 186 14.40 -3.86 2.24
CA LEU A 186 13.66 -3.18 3.30
C LEU A 186 14.05 -3.70 4.70
N PRO A 187 14.30 -2.81 5.67
CA PRO A 187 14.78 -3.16 7.01
C PRO A 187 13.62 -3.57 7.94
N PHE A 188 12.93 -4.65 7.61
CA PHE A 188 11.81 -5.13 8.44
C PHE A 188 12.28 -5.49 9.85
N THR A 189 11.69 -4.84 10.85
CA THR A 189 11.89 -5.19 12.27
C THR A 189 11.06 -6.40 12.68
N ARG A 190 9.98 -6.72 11.94
CA ARG A 190 9.06 -7.81 12.23
C ARG A 190 8.51 -8.42 10.95
N VAL A 191 8.44 -9.75 10.92
CA VAL A 191 7.78 -10.49 9.84
C VAL A 191 6.73 -11.42 10.45
N GLU A 192 5.46 -11.11 10.21
CA GLU A 192 4.32 -11.85 10.73
C GLU A 192 4.07 -13.13 9.93
N ARG A 193 4.37 -14.27 10.55
CA ARG A 193 4.22 -15.62 9.95
C ARG A 193 2.94 -16.34 10.34
N ALA A 194 2.22 -15.82 11.33
CA ALA A 194 1.00 -16.44 11.85
C ALA A 194 -0.24 -16.23 10.96
N TYR A 195 -0.12 -15.50 9.86
CA TYR A 195 -1.22 -15.14 8.95
C TYR A 195 -1.10 -15.90 7.64
N ALA A 196 -2.20 -16.54 7.23
CA ALA A 196 -2.23 -17.34 6.02
C ALA A 196 -2.43 -16.43 4.80
N GLY A 197 -1.36 -15.91 4.21
CA GLY A 197 -1.47 -15.20 2.95
C GLY A 197 -0.38 -15.58 1.98
N ASN A 198 -0.58 -15.17 0.73
CA ASN A 198 0.32 -15.50 -0.38
C ASN A 198 0.01 -14.63 -1.61
N ARG A 199 0.86 -14.72 -2.63
CA ARG A 199 0.65 -14.18 -3.98
C ARG A 199 -0.30 -15.07 -4.79
N TYR A 200 -1.54 -15.20 -4.32
CA TYR A 200 -2.49 -16.14 -4.90
C TYR A 200 -2.88 -15.82 -6.35
N GLY A 201 -2.85 -14.55 -6.77
CA GLY A 201 -3.27 -14.20 -8.12
C GLY A 201 -2.26 -14.58 -9.21
N GLU A 202 -1.01 -14.91 -8.86
CA GLU A 202 -0.02 -15.41 -9.83
C GLU A 202 -0.40 -16.81 -10.38
N ASN A 203 -1.07 -17.64 -9.57
CA ASN A 203 -1.23 -19.07 -9.87
C ASN A 203 -2.65 -19.61 -9.63
N ARG A 204 -3.61 -18.77 -9.19
CA ARG A 204 -4.98 -19.20 -8.86
C ARG A 204 -6.00 -18.17 -9.32
N GLY A 205 -7.21 -18.65 -9.63
CA GLY A 205 -8.38 -17.78 -9.88
C GLY A 205 -9.13 -17.34 -8.62
N ARG A 206 -8.72 -17.80 -7.42
CA ARG A 206 -9.33 -17.39 -6.13
C ARG A 206 -8.40 -17.63 -4.95
N ALA A 207 -8.60 -16.84 -3.89
CA ALA A 207 -7.95 -17.07 -2.61
C ALA A 207 -8.60 -18.26 -1.87
N PRO A 208 -7.84 -19.10 -1.14
CA PRO A 208 -8.40 -20.10 -0.25
C PRO A 208 -9.31 -19.49 0.81
N GLY A 209 -10.35 -20.22 1.23
CA GLY A 209 -11.31 -19.74 2.23
C GLY A 209 -10.70 -19.46 3.62
N TYR A 210 -9.51 -19.99 3.91
CA TYR A 210 -8.77 -19.72 5.15
C TYR A 210 -7.80 -18.53 5.02
N ALA A 211 -7.57 -17.99 3.81
CA ALA A 211 -6.52 -17.01 3.58
C ALA A 211 -6.85 -15.67 4.24
N ASP A 212 -5.93 -15.12 5.02
CA ASP A 212 -6.04 -13.82 5.67
C ASP A 212 -5.73 -12.66 4.74
N TYR A 213 -4.87 -12.84 3.74
CA TYR A 213 -4.63 -11.86 2.68
C TYR A 213 -4.25 -12.54 1.36
N ALA A 214 -4.42 -11.81 0.26
CA ALA A 214 -3.97 -12.19 -1.07
C ALA A 214 -3.23 -11.02 -1.72
N CYS A 215 -2.12 -11.30 -2.40
CA CYS A 215 -1.36 -10.34 -3.19
C CYS A 215 -1.31 -10.78 -4.66
N GLN A 216 -0.89 -9.87 -5.55
CA GLN A 216 -0.77 -10.10 -7.00
C GLN A 216 -2.10 -10.51 -7.64
N VAL A 217 -3.22 -9.97 -7.13
CA VAL A 217 -4.56 -10.18 -7.64
C VAL A 217 -4.79 -9.29 -8.86
N ASP A 218 -4.26 -9.72 -10.01
CA ASP A 218 -4.29 -8.94 -11.25
C ASP A 218 -5.57 -9.10 -12.06
N SER A 219 -6.30 -10.21 -11.87
CA SER A 219 -7.54 -10.46 -12.59
C SER A 219 -8.74 -9.82 -11.89
N PRO A 220 -9.58 -9.03 -12.60
CA PRO A 220 -10.84 -8.51 -12.05
C PRO A 220 -11.82 -9.62 -11.68
N GLU A 221 -11.69 -10.81 -12.29
CA GLU A 221 -12.54 -11.98 -12.03
C GLU A 221 -12.13 -12.76 -10.78
N PHE A 222 -10.93 -12.51 -10.24
CA PHE A 222 -10.45 -13.21 -9.06
C PHE A 222 -11.39 -12.93 -7.88
N ALA A 223 -12.06 -13.94 -7.33
CA ALA A 223 -13.04 -13.69 -6.29
C ALA A 223 -12.38 -13.25 -4.97
N ILE A 224 -12.81 -12.10 -4.44
CA ILE A 224 -12.33 -11.52 -3.18
C ILE A 224 -13.52 -11.39 -2.25
N ARG A 225 -13.40 -11.95 -1.04
CA ARG A 225 -14.44 -11.86 -0.02
C ARG A 225 -13.81 -11.65 1.34
N TYR A 226 -14.20 -10.57 1.98
CA TYR A 226 -13.86 -10.31 3.37
C TYR A 226 -14.67 -11.23 4.31
N ARG A 227 -13.98 -11.78 5.31
CA ARG A 227 -14.58 -12.58 6.39
C ARG A 227 -14.48 -11.76 7.68
N GLY A 228 -15.57 -11.05 7.98
CA GLY A 228 -15.71 -10.21 9.17
C GLY A 228 -15.81 -10.97 10.47
#